data_AF-A0A1C5VXI4-F1
#
_entry.id   AF-A0A1C5VXI4-F1
#
_cell.length_a   1.000
_cell.length_b   1.000
_cell.length_c   1.000
_cell.angle_alpha   90.00
_cell.angle_beta   90.00
_cell.angle_gamma   90.00
#
_symmetry.space_group_name_H-M   'P 1'
#
loop_
_entity.id
_entity.type
_entity.pdbx_description
1 polymer ?
#
loop_
_entity_poly.entity_id
_entity_poly.type
_entity_poly.pdbx_seq_one_letter_code
_entity_poly.pdbx_strand_id
1 'polypeptide(L)'
;MKETKGLEHDISALKKEIETIGKENEQLQTTNEVVQITGAESVPLGTLDRYEETHPMDVGLIKVDIEGAEQSFLRGARRTIEKYKPVLLMSIYHNADDFFNIKPMIESWNLGYKFRIHKPIDYSVSREVLLIAEVR
;
A
#
# COMPACT_ATOMS: atom_id res chain seq x y z
N MET A 1 -42.24 57.32 0.00
CA MET A 1 -41.04 56.98 -0.82
C MET A 1 -39.77 57.06 0.03
N LYS A 2 -39.50 56.10 0.92
CA LYS A 2 -38.21 56.02 1.64
C LYS A 2 -37.67 54.58 1.77
N GLU A 3 -38.43 53.57 1.34
CA GLU A 3 -38.07 52.15 1.53
C GLU A 3 -37.22 51.54 0.40
N THR A 4 -37.15 52.15 -0.79
CA THR A 4 -36.43 51.56 -1.93
C THR A 4 -34.90 51.74 -1.87
N LYS A 5 -34.39 52.73 -1.12
CA LYS A 5 -32.95 53.00 -1.02
C LYS A 5 -32.18 52.00 -0.16
N GLY A 6 -32.83 51.35 0.81
CA GLY A 6 -32.21 50.30 1.62
C GLY A 6 -32.02 49.02 0.81
N LEU A 7 -33.05 48.64 0.05
CA LEU A 7 -33.06 47.41 -0.76
C LEU A 7 -31.99 47.43 -1.87
N GLU A 8 -31.75 48.60 -2.50
CA GLU A 8 -30.70 48.74 -3.52
C GLU A 8 -29.28 48.60 -2.93
N HIS A 9 -29.08 49.03 -1.69
CA HIS A 9 -27.79 48.91 -1.00
C HIS A 9 -27.49 47.44 -0.67
N ASP A 10 -28.49 46.69 -0.19
CA ASP A 10 -28.36 45.27 0.15
C ASP A 10 -28.10 44.41 -1.10
N ILE A 11 -28.73 44.73 -2.23
CA ILE A 11 -28.47 44.07 -3.52
C ILE A 11 -27.02 44.33 -3.98
N SER A 12 -26.49 45.53 -3.76
CA SER A 12 -25.10 45.84 -4.09
C SER A 12 -24.11 45.07 -3.21
N ALA A 13 -24.42 44.89 -1.94
CA ALA A 13 -23.58 44.12 -1.02
C ALA A 13 -23.54 42.63 -1.43
N LEU A 14 -24.71 42.03 -1.70
CA LEU A 14 -24.84 40.64 -2.14
C LEU A 14 -24.11 40.38 -3.46
N LYS A 15 -24.19 41.30 -4.43
CA LYS A 15 -23.45 41.17 -5.70
C LYS A 15 -21.93 41.13 -5.50
N LYS A 16 -21.43 41.96 -4.58
CA LYS A 16 -20.00 42.02 -4.26
C LYS A 16 -19.52 40.75 -3.56
N GLU A 17 -20.36 40.18 -2.70
CA GLU A 17 -20.08 38.92 -1.99
C GLU A 17 -20.03 37.74 -2.98
N ILE A 18 -20.99 37.66 -3.91
CA ILE A 18 -21.00 36.67 -5.00
C ILE A 18 -19.77 36.78 -5.90
N GLU A 19 -19.35 38.00 -6.26
CA GLU A 19 -18.15 38.23 -7.08
C GLU A 19 -16.87 37.82 -6.35
N THR A 20 -16.83 38.00 -5.01
CA THR A 20 -15.69 37.59 -4.17
C THR A 20 -15.61 36.07 -4.08
N ILE A 21 -16.74 35.38 -3.87
CA ILE A 21 -16.83 33.92 -3.87
C ILE A 21 -16.41 33.33 -5.24
N GLY A 22 -16.78 33.99 -6.34
CA GLY A 22 -16.34 33.60 -7.68
C GLY A 22 -14.81 33.65 -7.86
N LYS A 23 -14.16 34.69 -7.33
CA LYS A 23 -12.70 34.85 -7.38
C LYS A 23 -11.96 33.91 -6.45
N GLU A 24 -12.52 33.58 -5.28
CA GLU A 24 -11.95 32.56 -4.37
C GLU A 24 -12.02 31.15 -4.99
N ASN A 25 -13.07 30.83 -5.74
CA ASN A 25 -13.19 29.56 -6.46
C ASN A 25 -12.25 29.44 -7.67
N GLU A 26 -11.87 30.55 -8.32
CA GLU A 26 -10.83 30.54 -9.37
C GLU A 26 -9.42 30.26 -8.83
N GLN A 27 -9.17 30.52 -7.53
CA GLN A 27 -7.90 30.19 -6.86
C GLN A 27 -7.84 28.76 -6.31
N LEU A 28 -8.96 28.03 -6.27
CA LEU A 28 -8.98 26.58 -6.03
C LEU A 28 -8.63 25.83 -7.32
N GLN A 29 -7.47 26.13 -7.89
CA GLN A 29 -6.83 25.23 -8.83
C GLN A 29 -6.35 24.02 -8.04
N THR A 30 -7.04 22.89 -8.19
CA THR A 30 -6.50 21.58 -7.86
C THR A 30 -5.23 21.39 -8.67
N THR A 31 -4.07 21.67 -8.07
CA THR A 31 -2.77 21.35 -8.65
C THR A 31 -2.61 19.84 -8.61
N ASN A 32 -3.13 19.17 -9.64
CA ASN A 32 -2.65 17.85 -10.02
C ASN A 32 -1.22 18.04 -10.56
N GLU A 33 -0.25 18.20 -9.67
CA GLU A 33 1.16 18.29 -10.04
C GLU A 33 1.54 17.04 -10.84
N VAL A 34 2.04 17.25 -12.06
CA VAL A 34 2.55 16.17 -12.90
C VAL A 34 3.82 15.65 -12.22
N VAL A 35 3.74 14.48 -11.59
CA VAL A 35 4.90 13.78 -11.04
C VAL A 35 5.86 13.47 -12.19
N GLN A 36 6.96 14.20 -12.27
CA GLN A 36 8.04 13.95 -13.22
C GLN A 36 8.86 12.77 -12.70
N ILE A 37 8.79 11.62 -13.38
CA ILE A 37 9.67 10.48 -13.07
C ILE A 37 11.08 10.82 -13.57
N THR A 38 12.00 11.12 -12.65
CA THR A 38 13.35 11.62 -12.98
C THR A 38 14.38 10.52 -13.25
N GLY A 39 14.00 9.24 -13.18
CA GLY A 39 14.91 8.12 -13.40
C GLY A 39 14.21 6.77 -13.43
N ALA A 40 14.83 5.82 -14.14
CA ALA A 40 14.44 4.42 -14.16
C ALA A 40 15.71 3.57 -14.20
N GLU A 41 15.79 2.57 -13.33
CA GLU A 41 16.88 1.60 -13.30
C GLU A 41 16.32 0.22 -13.65
N SER A 42 17.08 -0.54 -14.44
CA SER A 42 16.77 -1.93 -14.74
C SER A 42 17.66 -2.81 -13.88
N VAL A 43 17.04 -3.67 -13.08
CA VAL A 43 17.74 -4.63 -12.22
C VAL A 43 17.34 -6.06 -12.61
N PRO A 44 18.28 -7.01 -12.64
CA PRO A 44 17.95 -8.40 -12.89
C PRO A 44 17.13 -8.96 -11.72
N LEU A 45 16.03 -9.65 -12.05
CA LEU A 45 15.18 -10.33 -11.08
C LEU A 45 15.32 -11.85 -11.20
N GLY A 46 15.14 -12.54 -10.08
CA GLY A 46 15.14 -13.99 -9.99
C GLY A 46 14.12 -14.47 -8.98
N THR A 47 13.78 -15.75 -9.04
CA THR A 47 12.88 -16.39 -8.07
C THR A 47 13.70 -17.11 -7.01
N LEU A 48 13.15 -17.24 -5.80
CA LEU A 48 13.81 -18.01 -4.73
C LEU A 48 13.98 -19.48 -5.13
N ASP A 49 12.99 -20.05 -5.82
CA ASP A 49 13.07 -21.44 -6.30
C ASP A 49 14.26 -21.65 -7.27
N ARG A 50 14.52 -20.72 -8.20
CA ARG A 50 15.68 -20.80 -9.10
C ARG A 50 17.00 -20.65 -8.35
N TYR A 51 17.02 -19.80 -7.32
CA TYR A 51 18.21 -19.63 -6.50
C TYR A 51 18.53 -20.91 -5.72
N GLU A 52 17.53 -21.55 -5.12
CA GLU A 52 17.70 -22.82 -4.39
C GLU A 52 18.18 -23.97 -5.28
N GLU A 53 17.68 -24.08 -6.51
CA GLU A 53 18.12 -25.09 -7.48
C GLU A 53 19.63 -25.03 -7.78
N THR A 54 20.19 -23.83 -7.76
CA THR A 54 21.63 -23.61 -8.03
C THR A 54 22.48 -23.53 -6.76
N HIS A 55 21.83 -23.27 -5.62
CA HIS A 55 22.45 -23.12 -4.31
C HIS A 55 21.56 -23.80 -3.26
N PRO A 56 21.69 -25.13 -3.08
CA PRO A 56 20.89 -25.84 -2.08
C PRO A 56 21.09 -25.26 -0.68
N MET A 57 19.99 -25.03 0.03
CA MET A 57 19.99 -24.41 1.37
C MET A 57 19.27 -25.29 2.40
N ASP A 58 19.37 -24.91 3.67
CA ASP A 58 18.46 -25.37 4.73
C ASP A 58 17.73 -24.14 5.28
N VAL A 59 16.50 -23.91 4.81
CA VAL A 59 15.78 -22.65 5.05
C VAL A 59 14.87 -22.80 6.25
N GLY A 60 15.23 -22.19 7.38
CA GLY A 60 14.39 -22.16 8.59
C GLY A 60 13.44 -20.97 8.68
N LEU A 61 13.77 -19.84 8.03
CA LEU A 61 12.99 -18.61 8.08
C LEU A 61 13.14 -17.81 6.78
N ILE A 62 12.04 -17.20 6.34
CA ILE A 62 12.01 -16.24 5.24
C ILE A 62 11.34 -14.95 5.73
N LYS A 63 12.06 -13.83 5.65
CA LYS A 63 11.50 -12.49 5.83
C LYS A 63 11.29 -11.85 4.45
N VAL A 64 10.12 -11.23 4.23
CA VAL A 64 9.76 -10.57 2.98
C VAL A 64 9.27 -9.15 3.25
N ASP A 65 9.96 -8.20 2.66
CA ASP A 65 9.76 -6.75 2.76
C ASP A 65 10.34 -6.15 1.47
N ILE A 66 9.53 -6.14 0.41
CA ILE A 66 9.99 -5.91 -0.98
C ILE A 66 9.09 -4.95 -1.75
N GLU A 67 8.53 -3.97 -1.04
CA GLU A 67 7.84 -2.80 -1.62
C GLU A 67 6.72 -3.15 -2.61
N GLY A 68 5.88 -4.15 -2.28
CA GLY A 68 4.68 -4.52 -3.05
C GLY A 68 4.85 -5.73 -3.98
N ALA A 69 6.05 -6.33 -4.04
CA ALA A 69 6.30 -7.55 -4.83
C ALA A 69 6.03 -8.86 -4.07
N GLU A 70 5.44 -8.83 -2.87
CA GLU A 70 5.29 -9.94 -1.92
C GLU A 70 4.59 -11.16 -2.53
N GLN A 71 3.46 -10.95 -3.22
CA GLN A 71 2.75 -12.05 -3.87
C GLN A 71 3.54 -12.65 -5.04
N SER A 72 4.28 -11.84 -5.78
CA SER A 72 5.16 -12.32 -6.86
C SER A 72 6.32 -13.13 -6.29
N PHE A 73 6.89 -12.70 -5.17
CA PHE A 73 7.88 -13.47 -4.42
C PHE A 73 7.30 -14.82 -3.97
N LEU A 74 6.12 -14.85 -3.37
CA LEU A 74 5.47 -16.10 -2.93
C LEU A 74 5.28 -17.09 -4.08
N ARG A 75 4.84 -16.61 -5.26
CA ARG A 75 4.74 -17.44 -6.48
C ARG A 75 6.11 -17.99 -6.90
N GLY A 76 7.16 -17.18 -6.83
CA GLY A 76 8.53 -17.58 -7.16
C GLY A 76 9.25 -18.41 -6.08
N ALA A 77 8.68 -18.51 -4.89
CA ALA A 77 9.24 -19.24 -3.75
C ALA A 77 8.45 -20.50 -3.39
N ARG A 78 7.44 -20.85 -4.19
CA ARG A 78 6.45 -21.88 -3.84
C ARG A 78 7.11 -23.23 -3.55
N ARG A 79 8.01 -23.70 -4.41
CA ARG A 79 8.66 -25.02 -4.23
C ARG A 79 9.55 -25.02 -3.00
N THR A 80 10.30 -23.93 -2.78
CA THR A 80 11.17 -23.75 -1.63
C THR A 80 10.36 -23.77 -0.33
N ILE A 81 9.26 -23.01 -0.27
CA ILE A 81 8.39 -22.95 0.90
C ILE A 81 7.74 -24.32 1.19
N GLU A 82 7.34 -25.05 0.14
CA GLU A 82 6.78 -26.40 0.28
C GLU A 82 7.81 -27.43 0.78
N LYS A 83 9.04 -27.35 0.27
CA LYS A 83 10.15 -28.23 0.63
C LYS A 83 10.59 -28.06 2.10
N TYR A 84 10.82 -26.83 2.53
CA TYR A 84 11.41 -26.55 3.85
C TYR A 84 10.40 -26.20 4.94
N LYS A 85 9.20 -25.75 4.56
CA LYS A 85 8.18 -25.24 5.49
C LYS A 85 8.73 -24.22 6.51
N PRO A 86 9.49 -23.20 6.07
CA PRO A 86 10.11 -22.24 6.97
C PRO A 86 9.08 -21.37 7.70
N VAL A 87 9.47 -20.72 8.78
CA VAL A 87 8.68 -19.60 9.32
C VAL A 87 8.67 -18.47 8.29
N LEU A 88 7.48 -17.98 7.94
CA LEU A 88 7.31 -16.84 7.02
C LEU A 88 6.99 -15.57 7.81
N LEU A 89 7.77 -14.51 7.58
CA LEU A 89 7.50 -13.16 8.05
C LEU A 89 7.20 -12.27 6.84
N MET A 90 5.92 -12.07 6.54
CA MET A 90 5.46 -11.33 5.37
C MET A 90 5.02 -9.92 5.77
N SER A 91 5.57 -8.90 5.12
CA SER A 91 5.00 -7.55 5.18
C SER A 91 3.64 -7.54 4.49
N ILE A 92 2.62 -7.00 5.14
CA ILE A 92 1.24 -6.93 4.61
C ILE A 92 0.70 -5.49 4.58
N TYR A 93 1.58 -4.50 4.42
CA TYR A 93 1.24 -3.07 4.44
C TYR A 93 1.61 -2.28 3.18
N HIS A 94 2.41 -2.82 2.24
CA HIS A 94 2.86 -2.06 1.06
C HIS A 94 1.74 -1.76 0.07
N ASN A 95 0.80 -2.68 -0.10
CA ASN A 95 -0.44 -2.44 -0.82
C ASN A 95 -1.62 -3.11 -0.10
N ALA A 96 -2.82 -2.60 -0.32
CA ALA A 96 -4.03 -3.13 0.32
C ALA A 96 -4.30 -4.59 -0.10
N ASP A 97 -3.90 -4.97 -1.31
CA ASP A 97 -4.13 -6.31 -1.86
C ASP A 97 -3.38 -7.39 -1.06
N ASP A 98 -2.14 -7.10 -0.64
CA ASP A 98 -1.31 -7.99 0.16
C ASP A 98 -1.95 -8.32 1.51
N PHE A 99 -2.60 -7.34 2.14
CA PHE A 99 -3.34 -7.55 3.38
C PHE A 99 -4.44 -8.60 3.24
N PHE A 100 -5.14 -8.62 2.12
CA PHE A 100 -6.26 -9.54 1.89
C PHE A 100 -5.83 -10.87 1.25
N ASN A 101 -4.82 -10.89 0.39
CA ASN A 101 -4.54 -12.03 -0.48
C ASN A 101 -3.34 -12.89 -0.06
N ILE A 102 -2.38 -12.37 0.70
CA ILE A 102 -1.20 -13.15 1.10
C ILE A 102 -1.59 -14.35 1.98
N LYS A 103 -2.45 -14.15 2.99
CA LYS A 103 -2.89 -15.26 3.84
C LYS A 103 -3.65 -16.32 3.03
N PRO A 104 -4.73 -15.99 2.28
CA PRO A 104 -5.43 -16.99 1.46
C PRO A 104 -4.51 -17.72 0.48
N MET A 105 -3.55 -17.03 -0.13
CA MET A 105 -2.59 -17.66 -1.04
C MET A 105 -1.77 -18.75 -0.33
N ILE A 106 -1.14 -18.43 0.81
CA ILE A 106 -0.34 -19.39 1.57
C ILE A 106 -1.22 -20.52 2.14
N GLU A 107 -2.43 -20.20 2.60
CA GLU A 107 -3.38 -21.16 3.16
C GLU A 107 -3.89 -22.14 2.09
N SER A 108 -4.12 -21.67 0.86
CA SER A 108 -4.56 -22.51 -0.28
C SER A 108 -3.61 -23.66 -0.59
N TRP A 109 -2.34 -23.52 -0.21
CA TRP A 109 -1.33 -24.53 -0.42
C TRP A 109 -1.41 -25.72 0.54
N ASN A 110 -2.25 -25.63 1.56
CA ASN A 110 -2.53 -26.70 2.52
C ASN A 110 -1.26 -27.31 3.17
N LEU A 111 -0.28 -26.47 3.49
CA LEU A 111 1.00 -26.91 4.07
C LEU A 111 0.98 -27.07 5.60
N GLY A 112 -0.15 -26.76 6.26
CA GLY A 112 -0.30 -26.83 7.72
C GLY A 112 0.17 -25.59 8.47
N TYR A 113 0.30 -24.44 7.80
CA TYR A 113 0.66 -23.18 8.44
C TYR A 113 -0.45 -22.67 9.38
N LYS A 114 -0.03 -22.14 10.52
CA LYS A 114 -0.84 -21.33 11.43
C LYS A 114 -0.42 -19.87 11.27
N PHE A 115 -1.40 -18.96 11.27
CA PHE A 115 -1.19 -17.56 10.94
C PHE A 115 -1.40 -16.65 12.16
N ARG A 116 -0.58 -15.61 12.28
CA ARG A 116 -0.74 -14.52 13.26
C ARG A 116 -0.41 -13.19 12.61
N ILE A 117 -1.17 -12.15 12.90
CA ILE A 117 -0.83 -10.78 12.51
C ILE A 117 -0.14 -10.10 13.70
N HIS A 118 0.97 -9.42 13.45
CA HIS A 118 1.69 -8.64 14.44
C HIS A 118 1.86 -7.19 13.94
N LYS A 119 1.45 -6.23 14.77
CA LYS A 119 1.75 -4.81 14.58
C LYS A 119 2.72 -4.39 15.69
N PRO A 120 3.98 -4.06 15.37
CA PRO A 120 4.91 -3.51 16.34
C PRO A 120 4.51 -2.07 16.70
N ILE A 121 4.91 -1.65 17.90
CA ILE A 121 4.75 -0.27 18.36
C ILE A 121 5.87 0.54 17.72
N ASP A 122 5.56 1.22 16.63
CA ASP A 122 6.46 2.06 15.84
C ASP A 122 5.97 3.51 15.74
N TYR A 123 4.92 3.86 16.51
CA TYR A 123 4.19 5.14 16.46
C TYR A 123 3.57 5.48 15.09
N SER A 124 3.59 4.55 14.14
CA SER A 124 2.93 4.63 12.85
C SER A 124 1.61 3.86 12.86
N VAL A 125 0.58 4.47 12.28
CA VAL A 125 -0.75 3.84 12.20
C VAL A 125 -0.78 2.74 11.13
N SER A 126 0.04 2.85 10.08
CA SER A 126 -0.12 2.05 8.86
C SER A 126 1.09 1.20 8.44
N ARG A 127 2.25 1.33 9.08
CA ARG A 127 3.48 0.63 8.67
C ARG A 127 3.78 -0.58 9.55
N GLU A 128 4.69 -1.43 9.08
CA GLU A 128 5.29 -2.55 9.83
C GLU A 128 4.31 -3.66 10.24
N VAL A 129 3.14 -3.75 9.60
CA VAL A 129 2.21 -4.87 9.85
C VAL A 129 2.77 -6.13 9.22
N LEU A 130 2.96 -7.18 10.04
CA LEU A 130 3.51 -8.46 9.63
C LEU A 130 2.47 -9.58 9.73
N LEU A 131 2.39 -10.42 8.71
CA LEU A 131 1.80 -11.75 8.79
C LEU A 131 2.91 -12.77 9.10
N ILE A 132 2.76 -13.48 10.20
CA ILE A 132 3.61 -14.58 10.62
C ILE A 132 2.90 -15.89 10.27
N ALA A 133 3.55 -16.76 9.51
CA ALA A 133 3.09 -18.11 9.24
C ALA A 133 4.11 -19.15 9.74
N GLU A 134 3.69 -20.09 10.59
CA GLU A 134 4.55 -21.16 11.14
C GLU A 134 3.84 -22.52 11.14
N VAL A 135 4.57 -23.61 10.88
CA VAL A 135 4.07 -24.99 11.01
C VAL A 135 4.41 -25.48 12.42
N ARG A 136 3.40 -25.53 13.31
CA ARG A 136 3.51 -26.05 14.68
C ARG A 136 2.67 -27.28 14.88
#